data_AF-A0AAW9SM98-F1
#
_entry.id   AF-A0AAW9SM98-F1
#
_cell.length_a   1.000
_cell.length_b   1.000
_cell.length_c   1.000
_cell.angle_alpha   90.00
_cell.angle_beta   90.00
_cell.angle_gamma   90.00
#
_symmetry.space_group_name_H-M   'P 1'
#
loop_
_entity.id
_entity.type
_entity.pdbx_description
1 polymer ?
#
loop_
_entity_poly.entity_id
_entity_poly.type
_entity_poly.pdbx_seq_one_letter_code
_entity_poly.pdbx_strand_id
1 'polypeptide(L)'
;MAAVLPIFEYMFVWTTERDMYGNSEFMADDRLYLYPLTIPLEHQKAVLRAMLDETAELQAEPRWYNTLFSNCTNVLARTVNRIDPKAVPLDKAWVLPGFSAAFLYEQGFIPTDRAFAEVEEGALISPLIRELYGIADPVAFSRALRQRLAAR
;
A
#
# COMPACT_ATOMS: atom_id res chain seq x y z
N MET A 1 15.47 -15.86 -7.99
CA MET A 1 15.02 -17.27 -7.97
C MET A 1 13.83 -17.51 -7.03
N ALA A 2 13.63 -16.72 -5.97
CA ALA A 2 12.41 -16.73 -5.14
C ALA A 2 11.10 -16.39 -5.89
N ALA A 3 11.19 -15.68 -7.02
CA ALA A 3 10.02 -15.19 -7.75
C ALA A 3 9.33 -16.24 -8.66
N VAL A 4 9.94 -17.39 -8.89
CA VAL A 4 9.50 -18.38 -9.89
C VAL A 4 9.19 -19.76 -9.29
N LEU A 5 9.83 -20.11 -8.17
CA LEU A 5 9.60 -21.39 -7.49
C LEU A 5 8.78 -21.17 -6.22
N PRO A 6 7.75 -21.99 -5.94
CA PRO A 6 6.91 -21.89 -4.74
C PRO A 6 7.67 -22.42 -3.51
N ILE A 7 8.71 -21.71 -3.08
CA ILE A 7 9.59 -22.11 -1.97
C ILE A 7 9.25 -21.42 -0.64
N PHE A 8 8.34 -20.45 -0.65
CA PHE A 8 7.92 -19.70 0.53
C PHE A 8 6.41 -19.86 0.75
N GLU A 9 6.01 -20.07 1.99
CA GLU A 9 4.60 -20.08 2.40
C GLU A 9 4.01 -18.67 2.27
N TYR A 10 2.77 -18.57 1.79
CA TYR A 10 2.07 -17.29 1.73
C TYR A 10 1.35 -17.02 3.04
N MET A 11 1.47 -15.80 3.57
CA MET A 11 0.79 -15.37 4.80
C MET A 11 0.29 -13.94 4.68
N PHE A 12 -0.85 -13.66 5.30
CA PHE A 12 -1.35 -12.31 5.54
C PHE A 12 -1.04 -11.88 6.98
N VAL A 13 -0.52 -10.67 7.14
CA VAL A 13 -0.33 -10.05 8.45
C VAL A 13 -1.06 -8.72 8.47
N TRP A 14 -2.07 -8.64 9.33
CA TRP A 14 -2.73 -7.37 9.64
C TRP A 14 -1.95 -6.67 10.75
N THR A 15 -1.56 -5.44 10.50
CA THR A 15 -0.67 -4.66 11.38
C THR A 15 -1.25 -3.27 11.60
N THR A 16 -0.80 -2.62 12.67
CA THR A 16 -1.08 -1.20 12.86
C THR A 16 -0.15 -0.36 11.98
N GLU A 17 -0.52 0.89 11.70
CA GLU A 17 0.37 1.84 11.00
C GLU A 17 1.72 1.98 11.73
N ARG A 18 1.69 1.99 13.07
CA ARG A 18 2.89 2.07 13.89
C ARG A 18 3.83 0.90 13.62
N ASP A 19 3.32 -0.33 13.62
CA ASP A 19 4.15 -1.53 13.47
C ASP A 19 4.69 -1.63 12.04
N MET A 20 3.85 -1.47 11.03
CA MET A 20 4.26 -1.60 9.63
C MET A 20 5.23 -0.49 9.23
N TYR A 21 4.92 0.77 9.54
CA TYR A 21 5.80 1.89 9.18
C TYR A 21 7.10 1.84 9.98
N GLY A 22 7.05 1.42 11.26
CA GLY A 22 8.25 1.19 12.04
C GLY A 22 9.13 0.09 11.45
N ASN A 23 8.55 -1.02 11.02
CA ASN A 23 9.31 -2.09 10.37
C ASN A 23 10.00 -1.60 9.09
N SER A 24 9.28 -0.92 8.20
CA SER A 24 9.87 -0.36 6.98
C SER A 24 10.99 0.62 7.29
N GLU A 25 10.77 1.54 8.23
CA GLU A 25 11.73 2.59 8.55
C GLU A 25 12.98 2.09 9.29
N PHE A 26 12.84 1.20 10.28
CA PHE A 26 13.94 0.84 11.18
C PHE A 26 14.56 -0.53 10.90
N MET A 27 13.82 -1.45 10.27
CA MET A 27 14.29 -2.83 10.04
C MET A 27 14.64 -3.07 8.57
N ALA A 28 13.81 -2.58 7.65
CA ALA A 28 14.06 -2.71 6.22
C ALA A 28 14.94 -1.58 5.64
N ASP A 29 15.03 -0.44 6.35
CA ASP A 29 15.69 0.79 5.89
C ASP A 29 15.09 1.31 4.56
N ASP A 30 13.77 1.11 4.40
CA ASP A 30 13.01 1.54 3.23
C ASP A 30 12.45 2.95 3.44
N ARG A 31 12.55 3.80 2.41
CA ARG A 31 11.90 5.12 2.42
C ARG A 31 10.39 4.98 2.27
N LEU A 32 9.65 5.57 3.19
CA LEU A 32 8.20 5.53 3.22
C LEU A 32 7.58 6.78 2.60
N TYR A 33 6.66 6.54 1.67
CA TYR A 33 5.88 7.56 0.97
C TYR A 33 4.39 7.32 1.18
N LEU A 34 3.65 8.37 1.51
CA LEU A 34 2.20 8.35 1.65
C LEU A 34 1.57 9.33 0.69
N TYR A 35 0.99 8.79 -0.39
CA TYR A 35 0.32 9.57 -1.42
C TYR A 35 -1.17 9.74 -1.07
N PRO A 36 -1.71 10.97 -1.08
CA PRO A 36 -3.15 11.16 -0.97
C PRO A 36 -3.81 10.66 -2.26
N LEU A 37 -4.78 9.76 -2.13
CA LEU A 37 -5.55 9.24 -3.26
C LEU A 37 -7.01 9.69 -3.16
N THR A 38 -7.57 10.12 -4.30
CA THR A 38 -9.01 10.38 -4.43
C THR A 38 -9.68 9.11 -4.93
N ILE A 39 -10.16 8.29 -4.00
CA ILE A 39 -10.86 7.04 -4.31
C ILE A 39 -12.26 7.09 -3.68
N PRO A 40 -13.35 6.79 -4.42
CA PRO A 40 -14.69 6.71 -3.84
C PRO A 40 -14.75 5.74 -2.66
N LEU A 41 -15.51 6.09 -1.61
CA LEU A 41 -15.59 5.29 -0.38
C LEU A 41 -16.01 3.83 -0.64
N GLU A 42 -16.91 3.61 -1.59
CA GLU A 42 -17.35 2.26 -1.96
C GLU A 42 -16.22 1.42 -2.55
N HIS A 43 -15.31 2.02 -3.32
CA HIS A 43 -14.13 1.33 -3.86
C HIS A 43 -13.14 1.01 -2.73
N GLN A 44 -12.94 1.93 -1.78
CA GLN A 44 -12.09 1.70 -0.60
C GLN A 44 -12.59 0.51 0.24
N LYS A 45 -13.90 0.48 0.54
CA LYS A 45 -14.53 -0.63 1.28
C LYS A 45 -14.42 -1.95 0.54
N ALA A 46 -14.55 -1.93 -0.78
CA ALA A 46 -14.49 -3.14 -1.58
C ALA A 46 -13.05 -3.69 -1.67
N VAL A 47 -12.02 -2.83 -1.72
CA VAL A 47 -10.62 -3.23 -1.53
C VAL A 47 -10.41 -3.91 -0.18
N LEU A 48 -10.86 -3.28 0.91
CA LEU A 48 -10.76 -3.86 2.25
C LEU A 48 -11.45 -5.23 2.33
N ARG A 49 -12.68 -5.34 1.79
CA ARG A 49 -13.43 -6.60 1.76
C ARG A 49 -12.70 -7.68 0.98
N ALA A 50 -12.15 -7.37 -0.20
CA ALA A 50 -11.40 -8.34 -0.98
C ALA A 50 -10.14 -8.82 -0.25
N MET A 51 -9.45 -7.95 0.49
CA MET A 51 -8.31 -8.36 1.31
C MET A 51 -8.73 -9.27 2.47
N LEU A 52 -9.89 -9.02 3.10
CA LEU A 52 -10.45 -9.88 4.14
C LEU A 52 -10.86 -11.24 3.57
N ASP A 53 -11.52 -11.26 2.41
CA ASP A 53 -11.92 -12.48 1.71
C ASP A 53 -10.67 -13.32 1.34
N GLU A 54 -9.64 -12.71 0.75
CA GLU A 54 -8.38 -13.40 0.42
C GLU A 54 -7.67 -13.93 1.68
N THR A 55 -7.72 -13.19 2.80
CA THR A 55 -7.18 -13.67 4.08
C THR A 55 -7.94 -14.91 4.56
N ALA A 56 -9.27 -14.90 4.47
CA ALA A 56 -10.12 -16.02 4.87
C ALA A 56 -9.91 -17.24 3.97
N GLU A 57 -9.81 -17.04 2.66
CA GLU A 57 -9.52 -18.11 1.70
C GLU A 57 -8.14 -18.72 1.94
N LEU A 58 -7.11 -17.91 2.21
CA LEU A 58 -5.76 -18.42 2.51
C LEU A 58 -5.73 -19.24 3.80
N GLN A 59 -6.53 -18.84 4.80
CA GLN A 59 -6.66 -19.59 6.05
C GLN A 59 -7.33 -20.96 5.82
N ALA A 60 -8.33 -21.02 4.93
CA ALA A 60 -9.02 -22.27 4.59
C ALA A 60 -8.17 -23.18 3.69
N GLU A 61 -7.48 -22.59 2.70
CA GLU A 61 -6.64 -23.30 1.74
C GLU A 61 -5.25 -22.64 1.66
N PRO A 62 -4.26 -23.15 2.43
CA PRO A 62 -2.89 -22.64 2.40
C PRO A 62 -2.27 -22.74 1.00
N ARG A 63 -1.55 -21.68 0.59
CA ARG A 63 -0.97 -21.52 -0.74
C ARG A 63 0.52 -21.19 -0.63
N TRP A 64 1.29 -21.55 -1.64
CA TRP A 64 2.67 -21.09 -1.77
C TRP A 64 2.74 -19.70 -2.43
N TYR A 65 3.68 -18.87 -1.99
CA TYR A 65 3.89 -17.53 -2.52
C TYR A 65 4.45 -17.58 -3.94
N ASN A 66 3.73 -16.96 -4.87
CA ASN A 66 4.19 -16.74 -6.24
C ASN A 66 4.33 -15.24 -6.48
N THR A 67 5.55 -14.68 -6.41
CA THR A 67 5.80 -13.22 -6.49
C THR A 67 5.20 -12.55 -7.73
N LEU A 68 5.07 -13.30 -8.84
CA LEU A 68 4.49 -12.78 -10.09
C LEU A 68 2.96 -12.63 -10.06
N PHE A 69 2.25 -13.43 -9.26
CA PHE A 69 0.77 -13.49 -9.26
C PHE A 69 0.15 -13.08 -7.91
N SER A 70 0.90 -13.19 -6.82
CA SER A 70 0.44 -13.00 -5.44
C SER A 70 1.03 -11.76 -4.76
N ASN A 71 1.31 -10.71 -5.53
CA ASN A 71 1.71 -9.43 -4.94
C ASN A 71 0.50 -8.54 -4.59
N CYS A 72 0.70 -7.60 -3.68
CA CYS A 72 -0.36 -6.71 -3.18
C CYS A 72 -0.94 -5.80 -4.28
N THR A 73 -0.14 -5.40 -5.28
CA THR A 73 -0.61 -4.56 -6.39
C THR A 73 -1.58 -5.31 -7.31
N ASN A 74 -1.36 -6.59 -7.58
CA ASN A 74 -2.27 -7.43 -8.36
C ASN A 74 -3.61 -7.67 -7.65
N VAL A 75 -3.60 -7.86 -6.33
CA VAL A 75 -4.84 -7.99 -5.53
C VAL A 75 -5.62 -6.68 -5.57
N LEU A 76 -4.94 -5.55 -5.38
CA LEU A 76 -5.56 -4.22 -5.45
C LEU A 76 -6.15 -3.95 -6.84
N ALA A 77 -5.37 -4.11 -7.90
CA ALA A 77 -5.78 -3.79 -9.27
C ALA A 77 -6.89 -4.72 -9.77
N ARG A 78 -6.85 -6.02 -9.46
CA ARG A 78 -7.96 -6.94 -9.75
C ARG A 78 -9.23 -6.54 -9.00
N THR A 79 -9.11 -6.15 -7.74
CA THR A 79 -10.26 -5.75 -6.94
C THR A 79 -10.91 -4.49 -7.51
N VAL A 80 -10.11 -3.46 -7.79
CA VAL A 80 -10.59 -2.20 -8.37
C VAL A 80 -11.23 -2.45 -9.74
N ASN A 81 -10.60 -3.23 -10.63
CA ASN A 81 -11.18 -3.54 -11.94
C ASN A 81 -12.41 -4.45 -11.91
N ARG A 82 -12.64 -5.22 -10.83
CA ARG A 82 -13.87 -5.99 -10.65
C ARG A 82 -15.07 -5.09 -10.34
N ILE A 83 -14.82 -3.95 -9.69
CA ILE A 83 -15.84 -2.99 -9.28
C ILE A 83 -16.09 -1.97 -10.39
N ASP A 84 -15.02 -1.44 -10.97
CA ASP A 84 -15.04 -0.47 -12.07
C ASP A 84 -14.16 -0.98 -13.24
N PRO A 85 -14.78 -1.63 -14.24
CA PRO A 85 -14.04 -2.21 -15.36
C PRO A 85 -13.22 -1.15 -16.10
N LYS A 86 -11.88 -1.34 -16.15
CA LYS A 86 -10.86 -0.46 -16.75
C LYS A 86 -10.34 0.69 -15.87
N ALA A 87 -10.76 0.79 -14.61
CA ALA A 87 -10.24 1.82 -13.71
C ALA A 87 -8.73 1.75 -13.47
N VAL A 88 -8.13 0.55 -13.57
CA VAL A 88 -6.69 0.36 -13.48
C VAL A 88 -6.23 -0.44 -14.71
N PRO A 89 -5.77 0.19 -15.79
CA PRO A 89 -5.24 -0.55 -16.94
C PRO A 89 -4.04 -1.42 -16.53
N LEU A 90 -3.79 -2.48 -17.31
CA LEU A 90 -2.61 -3.33 -17.15
C LEU A 90 -1.35 -2.48 -17.37
N ASP A 91 -0.50 -2.38 -16.36
CA ASP A 91 0.73 -1.61 -16.39
C ASP A 91 1.87 -2.39 -15.71
N LYS A 92 3.13 -2.05 -16.04
CA LYS A 92 4.32 -2.61 -15.37
C LYS A 92 4.26 -2.49 -13.84
N ALA A 93 3.55 -1.49 -13.30
CA ALA A 93 3.32 -1.29 -11.88
C ALA A 93 2.65 -2.49 -11.18
N TRP A 94 1.89 -3.32 -11.91
CA TRP A 94 1.26 -4.53 -11.38
C TRP A 94 2.30 -5.57 -10.92
N VAL A 95 3.46 -5.58 -11.57
CA VAL A 95 4.56 -6.53 -11.30
C VAL A 95 5.74 -5.85 -10.61
N LEU A 96 5.87 -4.53 -10.78
CA LEU A 96 6.92 -3.70 -10.20
C LEU A 96 6.30 -2.63 -9.29
N PRO A 97 6.06 -2.93 -8.00
CA PRO A 97 5.36 -2.03 -7.08
C PRO A 97 6.01 -0.64 -6.95
N GLY A 98 7.32 -0.53 -7.21
CA GLY A 98 8.05 0.74 -7.22
C GLY A 98 7.56 1.76 -8.26
N PHE A 99 6.79 1.34 -9.27
CA PHE A 99 6.18 2.26 -10.27
C PHE A 99 4.71 2.62 -9.94
N SER A 100 4.15 2.08 -8.86
CA SER A 100 2.72 2.30 -8.52
C SER A 100 2.37 3.77 -8.31
N ALA A 101 3.22 4.54 -7.66
CA ALA A 101 2.99 5.97 -7.42
C ALA A 101 2.95 6.79 -8.73
N ALA A 102 3.94 6.59 -9.61
CA ALA A 102 3.99 7.25 -10.91
C ALA A 102 2.77 6.86 -11.78
N PHE A 103 2.39 5.58 -11.77
CA PHE A 103 1.20 5.11 -12.47
C PHE A 103 -0.08 5.78 -11.93
N LEU A 104 -0.28 5.81 -10.60
CA LEU A 104 -1.46 6.45 -9.99
C LEU A 104 -1.51 7.96 -10.25
N TYR A 105 -0.35 8.61 -10.34
CA TYR A 105 -0.23 10.01 -10.77
C TYR A 105 -0.70 10.18 -12.23
N GLU A 106 -0.18 9.37 -13.16
CA GLU A 106 -0.55 9.42 -14.59
C GLU A 106 -2.02 9.10 -14.84
N GLN A 107 -2.63 8.23 -14.02
CA GLN A 107 -4.06 7.92 -14.09
C GLN A 107 -4.96 8.96 -13.38
N GLY A 108 -4.38 9.99 -12.75
CA GLY A 108 -5.14 11.05 -12.09
C GLY A 108 -5.75 10.68 -10.74
N PHE A 109 -5.31 9.57 -10.12
CA PHE A 109 -5.77 9.18 -8.78
C PHE A 109 -5.16 10.04 -7.67
N ILE A 110 -4.03 10.69 -7.94
CA ILE A 110 -3.38 11.64 -7.03
C ILE A 110 -3.86 13.05 -7.42
N PRO A 111 -4.68 13.72 -6.59
CA PRO A 111 -5.26 15.03 -6.94
C PRO A 111 -4.20 16.14 -6.83
N THR A 112 -3.60 16.55 -7.95
CA THR A 112 -2.59 17.62 -7.98
C THR A 112 -2.39 18.19 -9.39
N ASP A 113 -1.91 19.44 -9.46
CA ASP A 113 -1.45 20.14 -10.64
C ASP A 113 0.09 20.27 -10.72
N ARG A 114 0.80 19.83 -9.68
CA ARG A 114 2.26 19.88 -9.56
C ARG A 114 2.93 18.74 -10.29
N ALA A 115 4.20 18.89 -10.63
CA ALA A 115 4.97 17.82 -11.25
C ALA A 115 5.15 16.62 -10.28
N PHE A 116 5.20 15.40 -10.81
CA PHE A 116 5.32 14.18 -9.99
C PHE A 116 6.48 14.22 -8.99
N ALA A 117 7.61 14.81 -9.34
CA ALA A 117 8.76 14.93 -8.42
C ALA A 117 8.43 15.74 -7.15
N GLU A 118 7.64 16.82 -7.28
CA GLU A 118 7.19 17.63 -6.15
C GLU A 118 6.16 16.89 -5.28
N VAL A 119 5.33 16.07 -5.93
CA VAL A 119 4.34 15.21 -5.27
C VAL A 119 5.05 14.12 -4.47
N GLU A 120 6.05 13.46 -5.05
CA GLU A 120 6.87 12.43 -4.42
C GLU A 120 7.64 13.00 -3.22
N GLU A 121 8.24 14.17 -3.36
CA GLU A 121 8.93 14.84 -2.25
C GLU A 121 7.99 15.13 -1.08
N GLY A 122 6.80 15.68 -1.36
CA GLY A 122 5.78 15.96 -0.33
C GLY A 122 5.19 14.70 0.32
N ALA A 123 5.18 13.58 -0.40
CA ALA A 123 4.68 12.30 0.09
C ALA A 123 5.63 11.61 1.07
N LEU A 124 6.90 12.03 1.19
CA LEU A 124 7.86 11.39 2.09
C LEU A 124 7.42 11.55 3.56
N ILE A 125 7.19 10.40 4.23
CA ILE A 125 6.78 10.35 5.64
C ILE A 125 7.84 9.76 6.57
N SER A 126 8.92 9.14 6.05
CA SER A 126 10.03 8.60 6.87
C SER A 126 10.49 9.52 8.01
N PRO A 127 10.71 10.85 7.80
CA PRO A 127 11.05 11.75 8.91
C PRO A 127 9.99 11.84 10.01
N LEU A 128 8.69 11.79 9.65
CA LEU A 128 7.60 11.79 10.64
C LEU A 128 7.55 10.48 11.41
N ILE A 129 7.85 9.36 10.76
CA ILE A 129 7.91 8.06 11.44
C ILE A 129 8.99 8.11 12.51
N ARG A 130 10.20 8.58 12.19
CA ARG A 130 11.29 8.76 13.16
C ARG A 130 10.91 9.68 14.32
N GLU A 131 10.23 10.80 14.04
CA GLU A 131 9.76 11.73 15.07
C GLU A 131 8.73 11.08 16.02
N LEU A 132 7.75 10.38 15.46
CA LEU A 132 6.55 9.95 16.18
C LEU A 132 6.65 8.55 16.78
N TYR A 133 7.64 7.73 16.40
CA TYR A 133 7.70 6.31 16.78
C TYR A 133 7.76 6.05 18.31
N GLY A 134 8.20 7.06 19.08
CA GLY A 134 8.16 7.01 20.54
C GLY A 134 6.75 6.92 21.15
N ILE A 135 5.70 7.21 20.38
CA ILE A 135 4.32 7.00 20.79
C ILE A 135 4.02 5.51 20.75
N ALA A 136 3.90 4.86 21.91
CA ALA A 136 3.67 3.42 22.00
C ALA A 136 2.26 2.98 21.58
N ASP A 137 1.24 3.78 21.92
CA ASP A 137 -0.15 3.47 21.57
C ASP A 137 -0.39 3.65 20.06
N PRO A 138 -0.81 2.60 19.33
CA PRO A 138 -0.96 2.68 17.88
C PRO A 138 -2.02 3.70 17.42
N VAL A 139 -3.10 3.87 18.18
CA VAL A 139 -4.17 4.82 17.83
C VAL A 139 -3.68 6.26 17.99
N ALA A 140 -2.97 6.54 19.09
CA ALA A 140 -2.33 7.83 19.32
C ALA A 140 -1.28 8.14 18.25
N PHE A 141 -0.47 7.16 17.85
CA PHE A 141 0.48 7.29 16.75
C PHE A 141 -0.22 7.68 15.44
N SER A 142 -1.25 6.94 15.05
CA SER A 142 -2.06 7.20 13.86
C SER A 142 -2.69 8.59 13.84
N ARG A 143 -3.17 9.07 14.99
CA ARG A 143 -3.73 10.43 15.13
C ARG A 143 -2.66 11.50 15.01
N ALA A 144 -1.52 11.33 15.68
CA ALA A 144 -0.41 12.26 15.61
C ALA A 144 0.16 12.38 14.19
N LEU A 145 0.29 11.25 13.49
CA LEU A 145 0.72 11.22 12.08
C LEU A 145 -0.22 12.03 11.19
N ARG A 146 -1.53 11.82 11.31
CA ARG A 146 -2.55 12.57 10.55
C ARG A 146 -2.53 14.07 10.88
N GLN A 147 -2.33 14.44 12.14
CA GLN A 147 -2.19 15.84 12.55
C GLN A 147 -0.96 16.51 11.92
N ARG A 148 0.18 15.81 11.88
CA ARG A 148 1.40 16.30 11.22
C ARG A 148 1.21 16.46 9.72
N LEU A 149 0.55 15.48 9.08
CA LEU A 149 0.25 15.54 7.64
C LEU A 149 -0.69 16.68 7.29
N ALA A 150 -1.70 16.95 8.11
CA ALA A 150 -2.65 18.05 7.89
C ALA A 150 -2.03 19.46 8.12
N ALA A 151 -0.90 19.53 8.82
CA ALA A 151 -0.17 20.78 9.07
C ALA A 151 0.88 21.11 8.00
N ARG A 152 1.06 20.24 6.99
CA ARG A 152 1.97 20.43 5.85
C ARG A 152 1.33 21.24 4.74
#